data_AF-E6MVL5-F1
#
_entry.id   AF-E6MVL5-F1
#
_cell.length_a   1.000
_cell.length_b   1.000
_cell.length_c   1.000
_cell.angle_alpha   90.00
_cell.angle_beta   90.00
_cell.angle_gamma   90.00
#
_symmetry.space_group_name_H-M   'P 1'
#
loop_
_entity.id
_entity.type
_entity.pdbx_description
1 polymer ?
#
loop_
_entity_poly.entity_id
_entity_poly.type
_entity_poly.pdbx_seq_one_letter_code
_entity_poly.pdbx_strand_id
1 'polypeptide(L)'
;MIHEEISAMPMGYETLIGDMGSALSGGQKQRIVLARALYCEPKILFLDEATSHLDIANEKAVNANLNGLSIIKIMAAHRKETVESADRKMSLG
;
A
#
# COMPACT_ATOMS: atom_id res chain seq x y z
N MET A 1 -8.35 2.40 -8.96
CA MET A 1 -7.89 2.89 -7.63
C MET A 1 -8.81 2.33 -6.56
N ILE A 2 -8.33 2.10 -5.33
CA ILE A 2 -9.13 1.46 -4.27
C ILE A 2 -10.45 2.20 -3.97
N HIS A 3 -10.49 3.53 -4.15
CA HIS A 3 -11.71 4.33 -4.06
C HIS A 3 -12.82 3.82 -5.00
N GLU A 4 -12.52 3.59 -6.28
CA GLU A 4 -13.51 3.10 -7.26
C GLU A 4 -14.09 1.74 -6.87
N GLU A 5 -13.24 0.87 -6.31
CA GLU A 5 -13.68 -0.45 -5.84
C GLU A 5 -14.57 -0.34 -4.60
N ILE A 6 -14.25 0.56 -3.67
CA ILE A 6 -15.09 0.81 -2.49
C ILE A 6 -16.41 1.45 -2.92
N SER A 7 -16.38 2.47 -3.78
CA SER A 7 -17.56 3.17 -4.30
C SER A 7 -18.49 2.25 -5.10
N ALA A 8 -17.96 1.20 -5.74
CA ALA A 8 -18.73 0.19 -6.45
C ALA A 8 -19.37 -0.87 -5.53
N MET A 9 -19.02 -0.90 -4.23
CA MET A 9 -19.67 -1.80 -3.28
C MET A 9 -21.11 -1.36 -2.99
N PRO A 10 -22.03 -2.27 -2.62
CA PRO A 10 -23.45 -1.95 -2.44
C PRO A 10 -23.72 -0.79 -1.48
N MET A 11 -22.88 -0.61 -0.46
CA MET A 11 -23.00 0.46 0.54
C MET A 11 -21.80 1.43 0.51
N GLY A 12 -21.00 1.41 -0.56
CA GLY A 12 -19.83 2.27 -0.66
C GLY A 12 -18.86 2.09 0.51
N TYR A 13 -18.43 3.21 1.10
CA TYR A 13 -17.59 3.24 2.31
C TYR A 13 -18.26 2.67 3.57
N GLU A 14 -19.59 2.55 3.59
CA GLU A 14 -20.35 1.96 4.71
C GLU A 14 -20.49 0.44 4.58
N THR A 15 -19.87 -0.16 3.56
CA THR A 15 -19.91 -1.61 3.35
C THR A 15 -19.27 -2.36 4.52
N LEU A 16 -20.05 -3.25 5.13
CA LEU A 16 -19.55 -4.17 6.16
C LEU A 16 -18.63 -5.21 5.52
N ILE A 17 -17.38 -5.25 5.96
CA ILE A 17 -16.32 -6.11 5.38
C ILE A 17 -16.15 -7.46 6.10
N GLY A 18 -16.98 -7.74 7.12
CA GLY A 18 -16.89 -8.93 7.97
C GLY A 18 -15.65 -8.96 8.88
N ASP A 19 -15.51 -10.04 9.63
CA ASP A 19 -14.40 -10.21 10.59
C ASP A 19 -13.04 -10.12 9.90
N MET A 20 -12.15 -9.27 10.43
CA MET A 20 -10.81 -9.03 9.87
C MET A 20 -10.81 -8.72 8.36
N GLY A 21 -11.90 -8.11 7.86
CA GLY A 21 -12.09 -7.79 6.45
C GLY A 21 -12.23 -9.02 5.56
N SER A 22 -12.80 -10.11 6.03
CA SER A 22 -12.97 -11.37 5.27
C SER A 22 -13.58 -11.21 3.87
N ALA A 23 -14.38 -10.17 3.64
CA ALA A 23 -14.97 -9.87 2.33
C ALA A 23 -14.00 -9.22 1.33
N LEU A 24 -12.80 -8.83 1.75
CA LEU A 24 -11.82 -8.11 0.92
C LEU A 24 -10.75 -9.06 0.38
N SER A 25 -10.33 -8.84 -0.87
CA SER A 25 -9.14 -9.50 -1.42
C SER A 25 -7.87 -9.04 -0.70
N GLY A 26 -6.78 -9.82 -0.78
CA GLY A 26 -5.49 -9.43 -0.20
C GLY A 26 -4.99 -8.06 -0.68
N GLY A 27 -5.11 -7.80 -1.98
CA GLY A 27 -4.74 -6.50 -2.56
C GLY A 27 -5.66 -5.34 -2.16
N GLN A 28 -6.94 -5.59 -1.87
CA GLN A 28 -7.83 -4.59 -1.28
C GLN A 28 -7.44 -4.28 0.16
N LYS A 29 -7.18 -5.31 0.98
CA LYS A 29 -6.70 -5.13 2.35
C LYS A 29 -5.41 -4.32 2.41
N GLN A 30 -4.42 -4.65 1.58
CA GLN A 30 -3.15 -3.90 1.51
C GLN A 30 -3.38 -2.42 1.16
N ARG A 31 -4.17 -2.12 0.12
CA ARG A 31 -4.43 -0.72 -0.28
C ARG A 31 -5.21 0.05 0.78
N ILE A 32 -6.14 -0.58 1.49
CA ILE A 32 -6.87 0.03 2.61
C ILE A 32 -5.93 0.29 3.80
N VAL A 33 -5.06 -0.66 4.16
CA VAL A 33 -4.06 -0.47 5.22
C VAL A 33 -3.10 0.65 4.86
N LEU A 34 -2.64 0.72 3.62
CA LEU A 34 -1.79 1.80 3.15
C LEU A 34 -2.51 3.15 3.21
N ALA A 35 -3.77 3.22 2.77
CA ALA A 35 -4.59 4.42 2.87
C ALA A 35 -4.76 4.87 4.34
N ARG A 36 -4.98 3.93 5.27
CA ARG A 36 -5.05 4.20 6.71
C ARG A 36 -3.73 4.73 7.27
N ALA A 37 -2.60 4.17 6.85
CA ALA A 37 -1.28 4.65 7.28
C ALA A 37 -1.02 6.10 6.80
N LEU A 38 -1.41 6.41 5.56
CA LEU A 38 -1.25 7.75 4.98
C LEU A 38 -2.23 8.78 5.54
N TYR A 39 -3.44 8.36 5.92
CA TYR A 39 -4.47 9.24 6.48
C TYR A 39 -4.00 10.00 7.72
N CYS A 40 -3.08 9.43 8.49
CA CYS A 40 -2.51 10.05 9.68
C CYS A 40 -1.37 11.06 9.38
N GLU A 41 -1.11 11.38 8.11
CA GLU A 41 -0.03 12.28 7.68
C GLU A 41 1.34 11.96 8.33
N PRO A 42 1.83 10.71 8.19
CA PRO A 42 3.00 10.26 8.92
C PRO A 42 4.27 10.96 8.43
N LYS A 43 5.15 11.34 9.37
CA LYS A 43 6.51 11.80 9.03
C LYS A 43 7.42 10.65 8.57
N ILE A 44 7.18 9.44 9.09
CA ILE A 44 7.92 8.22 8.81
C ILE A 44 6.91 7.11 8.48
N LEU A 45 7.09 6.47 7.33
CA LEU A 45 6.26 5.36 6.86
C LEU A 45 7.13 4.10 6.74
N PHE A 46 6.78 3.06 7.49
CA PHE A 46 7.38 1.73 7.39
C PHE A 46 6.53 0.86 6.47
N LEU A 47 7.17 0.21 5.49
CA LEU A 47 6.51 -0.66 4.53
C LEU A 47 7.23 -2.01 4.50
N ASP A 48 6.57 -3.03 5.02
CA ASP A 48 7.04 -4.41 4.94
C ASP A 48 6.21 -5.14 3.90
N GLU A 49 6.81 -5.43 2.74
CA GLU A 49 6.14 -6.08 1.60
C GLU A 49 4.78 -5.48 1.22
N ALA A 50 4.60 -4.16 1.39
CA ALA A 50 3.29 -3.51 1.34
C ALA A 50 2.56 -3.62 -0.02
N THR A 51 3.22 -4.09 -1.08
CA THR A 51 2.68 -4.27 -2.43
C THR A 51 2.64 -5.73 -2.90
N SER A 52 3.01 -6.71 -2.05
CA SER A 52 3.17 -8.12 -2.45
C SER A 52 1.88 -8.81 -2.93
N HIS A 53 0.70 -8.35 -2.48
CA HIS A 53 -0.60 -8.91 -2.86
C HIS A 53 -1.30 -8.12 -3.98
N LEU A 54 -0.58 -7.20 -4.64
CA LEU A 54 -1.10 -6.40 -5.75
C LEU A 54 -0.71 -7.02 -7.10
N ASP A 55 -1.58 -6.85 -8.09
CA ASP A 55 -1.18 -7.05 -9.47
C ASP A 55 -0.15 -5.98 -9.91
N ILE A 56 0.55 -6.25 -11.01
CA ILE A 56 1.66 -5.42 -11.50
C ILE A 56 1.22 -3.97 -11.77
N ALA A 57 -0.01 -3.75 -12.24
CA ALA A 57 -0.50 -2.42 -12.58
C ALA A 57 -0.77 -1.59 -11.30
N ASN A 58 -1.47 -2.19 -10.33
CA ASN A 58 -1.73 -1.57 -9.04
C ASN A 58 -0.43 -1.32 -8.25
N GLU A 59 0.52 -2.25 -8.28
CA GLU A 59 1.83 -2.08 -7.65
C GLU A 59 2.58 -0.88 -8.21
N LYS A 60 2.66 -0.75 -9.54
CA LYS A 60 3.31 0.40 -10.19
C LYS A 60 2.64 1.72 -9.81
N ALA A 61 1.31 1.76 -9.80
CA ALA A 61 0.56 2.96 -9.44
C ALA A 61 0.81 3.36 -7.98
N VAL A 62 0.79 2.40 -7.05
CA VAL A 62 1.08 2.64 -5.64
C VAL A 62 2.51 3.14 -5.44
N ASN A 63 3.50 2.50 -6.07
CA ASN A 63 4.90 2.92 -5.96
C ASN A 63 5.12 4.32 -6.53
N ALA A 64 4.49 4.67 -7.67
CA ALA A 64 4.56 6.01 -8.23
C ALA A 64 4.00 7.07 -7.25
N ASN A 65 2.85 6.78 -6.62
CA ASN A 65 2.27 7.68 -5.62
C ASN A 65 3.18 7.82 -4.39
N LEU A 66 3.74 6.71 -3.87
CA LEU A 66 4.66 6.74 -2.74
C LEU A 66 5.94 7.51 -3.04
N ASN A 67 6.44 7.46 -4.28
CA ASN A 67 7.61 8.22 -4.71
C ASN A 67 7.38 9.74 -4.69
N GLY A 68 6.16 10.19 -4.93
CA GLY A 68 5.78 11.61 -4.86
C GLY A 68 5.62 12.17 -3.44
N LEU A 69 5.56 11.31 -2.40
CA LEU A 69 5.39 11.76 -1.02
C LEU A 69 6.72 12.27 -0.44
N SER A 70 6.69 13.48 0.11
CA SER A 70 7.82 14.09 0.84
C SER A 70 7.83 13.65 2.31
N ILE A 71 7.94 12.33 2.53
CA ILE A 71 8.01 11.70 3.85
C ILE A 71 9.16 10.69 3.90
N ILE A 72 9.66 10.40 5.10
CA ILE A 72 10.68 9.36 5.26
C ILE A 72 10.02 8.00 5.06
N LYS A 73 10.56 7.19 4.14
CA LYS A 73 10.08 5.84 3.85
C LYS A 73 11.15 4.83 4.22
N ILE A 74 10.78 3.81 4.99
CA ILE A 74 11.64 2.66 5.30
C ILE A 74 10.93 1.43 4.77
N MET A 75 11.54 0.76 3.79
CA MET A 75 10.90 -0.31 3.05
C MET A 75 11.74 -1.60 3.12
N ALA A 76 11.11 -2.71 3.49
CA ALA A 76 11.65 -4.03 3.22
C ALA A 76 11.26 -4.43 1.80
N ALA A 77 12.26 -4.76 0.98
CA ALA A 77 12.06 -5.01 -0.44
C ALA A 77 12.80 -6.28 -0.88
N HIS A 78 12.09 -7.15 -1.59
CA HIS A 78 12.66 -8.32 -2.26
C HIS A 78 12.84 -8.11 -3.78
N ARG A 79 12.37 -6.97 -4.31
CA ARG A 79 12.43 -6.64 -5.73
C ARG A 79 13.51 -5.61 -6.02
N LYS A 80 14.26 -5.84 -7.10
CA LYS A 80 15.40 -5.00 -7.49
C LYS A 80 14.96 -3.57 -7.79
N GLU A 81 13.83 -3.39 -8.45
CA GLU A 81 13.29 -2.08 -8.82
C GLU A 81 12.99 -1.22 -7.60
N THR A 82 12.42 -1.82 -6.55
CA THR A 82 12.13 -1.13 -5.29
C THR A 82 13.44 -0.74 -4.58
N VAL A 83 14.42 -1.66 -4.53
CA VAL A 83 15.75 -1.37 -3.96
C VAL A 83 16.45 -0.23 -4.70
N GLU A 84 16.39 -0.21 -6.04
CA GLU A 84 17.02 0.83 -6.84
C GLU A 84 16.37 2.22 -6.70
N SER A 85 15.10 2.28 -6.28
CA SER A 85 14.41 3.55 -6.02
C SER A 85 14.77 4.20 -4.68
N ALA A 86 15.52 3.51 -3.81
CA ALA A 86 15.83 4.01 -2.47
C ALA A 86 17.05 4.93 -2.44
N ASP A 87 16.95 6.04 -1.69
CA ASP A 87 18.07 6.98 -1.45
C ASP A 87 19.21 6.33 -0.66
N ARG A 88 18.87 5.39 0.23
CA ARG A 88 19.81 4.63 1.05
C ARG A 88 19.42 3.16 1.03
N LYS A 89 20.41 2.29 0.81
CA LYS A 89 20.25 0.83 0.76
C LYS A 89 20.97 0.22 1.96
N MET A 90 20.33 -0.72 2.64
CA MET A 90 20.92 -1.47 3.75
C MET A 90 20.64 -2.95 3.53
N SER A 91 21.67 -3.78 3.64
CA SER A 91 21.55 -5.23 3.55
C SER A 91 21.57 -5.81 4.97
N LEU A 92 20.57 -6.63 5.28
CA LEU A 92 20.55 -7.47 6.48
C LEU A 92 21.18 -8.81 6.08
N GLY A 93 22.21 -9.23 6.82
CA GLY A 93 22.98 -10.46 6.54
C GLY A 93 22.24 -11.73 6.91
#